data_AF-A0A382MWE4-F1
#
_entry.id   AF-A0A382MWE4-F1
#
_cell.length_a   1.000
_cell.length_b   1.000
_cell.length_c   1.000
_cell.angle_alpha   90.00
_cell.angle_beta   90.00
_cell.angle_gamma   90.00
#
_symmetry.space_group_name_H-M   'P 1'
#
loop_
_entity.id
_entity.type
_entity.pdbx_description
1 polymer ?
#
loop_
_entity_poly.entity_id
_entity_poly.type
_entity_poly.pdbx_seq_one_letter_code
_entity_poly.pdbx_strand_id
1 'polypeptide(L)' 'QKNKNPSEQEIRDWLEGNICRCTGYQGIVAAVKDAASKM' A
#
# COMPACT_ATOMS: atom_id res chain seq x y z
N GLN A 1 2.98 4.89 10.40
CA GLN A 1 4.02 5.42 9.49
C GLN A 1 3.48 6.70 8.83
N LYS A 2 4.33 7.70 8.49
CA LYS A 2 3.91 9.05 8.04
C LYS A 2 4.61 9.49 6.74
N ASN A 3 4.99 8.55 5.88
CA ASN A 3 5.58 8.85 4.58
C ASN A 3 4.49 9.21 3.55
N LYS A 4 4.54 10.42 2.98
CA LYS A 4 3.60 10.91 1.96
C LYS A 4 3.86 10.34 0.56
N ASN A 5 5.05 9.79 0.31
CA ASN A 5 5.40 9.16 -0.96
C ASN A 5 6.09 7.81 -0.69
N PRO A 6 5.36 6.81 -0.18
CA PRO A 6 5.95 5.52 0.16
C PRO A 6 6.32 4.72 -1.09
N SER A 7 7.41 3.97 -0.99
CA SER A 7 7.76 2.91 -1.95
C SER A 7 6.76 1.75 -1.89
N GLU A 8 6.72 0.89 -2.91
CA GLU A 8 5.86 -0.30 -2.86
C GLU A 8 6.23 -1.24 -1.71
N GLN A 9 7.52 -1.36 -1.40
CA GLN A 9 7.99 -2.18 -0.28
C GLN A 9 7.45 -1.64 1.05
N GLU A 10 7.58 -0.34 1.30
CA GLU A 10 7.03 0.28 2.51
C GLU A 10 5.52 0.05 2.64
N ILE A 11 4.76 0.15 1.54
CA ILE A 11 3.32 -0.12 1.57
C ILE A 11 3.04 -1.57 1.97
N ARG A 12 3.82 -2.53 1.47
CA ARG A 12 3.66 -3.95 1.82
C ARG A 12 4.00 -4.22 3.27
N ASP A 13 5.06 -3.61 3.79
CA ASP A 13 5.46 -3.73 5.19
C ASP A 13 4.34 -3.20 6.11
N TRP A 14 3.65 -2.14 5.72
CA TRP A 14 2.50 -1.62 6.48
C TRP A 14 1.26 -2.53 6.42
N LEU A 15 1.19 -3.42 5.43
CA LEU A 15 0.09 -4.37 5.25
C LEU A 15 0.31 -5.70 5.97
N GLU A 16 1.44 -5.93 6.65
CA GLU A 16 1.77 -7.20 7.33
C GLU A 16 0.69 -7.68 8.32
N GLY A 17 -0.07 -6.76 8.93
CA GLY A 17 -1.19 -7.06 9.83
C GLY A 17 -2.56 -7.22 9.17
N ASN A 18 -2.67 -7.09 7.85
CA ASN A 18 -3.94 -7.07 7.11
C ASN A 18 -4.00 -8.25 6.16
N ILE A 19 -4.71 -9.32 6.51
CA ILE A 19 -4.79 -10.52 5.66
C ILE A 19 -5.69 -10.26 4.44
N CYS A 20 -5.15 -10.53 3.25
CA CYS A 20 -5.92 -10.54 2.01
C CYS A 20 -5.99 -11.95 1.41
N ARG A 21 -7.20 -12.40 1.02
CA ARG A 21 -7.41 -13.73 0.42
C ARG A 21 -7.60 -13.72 -1.09
N CYS A 22 -7.97 -12.59 -1.68
CA CYS A 22 -8.42 -12.55 -3.07
C CYS A 22 -7.38 -11.97 -4.03
N THR A 23 -6.78 -10.82 -3.70
CA THR A 23 -6.03 -10.00 -4.67
C THR A 23 -4.52 -10.11 -4.56
N GLY A 24 -3.99 -10.75 -3.51
CA GLY A 24 -2.54 -10.80 -3.26
C GLY A 24 -1.91 -9.41 -3.04
N TYR A 25 -2.69 -8.47 -2.51
CA TYR A 25 -2.30 -7.08 -2.20
C TYR A 25 -2.03 -6.15 -3.38
N GLN A 26 -1.92 -6.63 -4.63
CA GLN A 26 -1.54 -5.75 -5.75
C GLN A 26 -2.50 -4.55 -5.93
N GLY A 27 -3.81 -4.78 -5.89
CA GLY A 27 -4.79 -3.72 -6.02
C GLY A 27 -4.73 -2.70 -4.87
N ILE A 28 -4.42 -3.16 -3.65
CA ILE A 28 -4.29 -2.30 -2.47
C ILE A 28 -3.04 -1.42 -2.60
N VAL A 29 -1.90 -2.01 -3.01
CA VAL A 29 -0.65 -1.28 -3.23
C VAL A 29 -0.83 -0.20 -4.31
N ALA A 30 -1.49 -0.54 -5.43
CA ALA A 30 -1.79 0.41 -6.49
C ALA A 30 -2.69 1.57 -6.01
N ALA A 31 -3.73 1.26 -5.23
CA ALA A 31 -4.64 2.28 -4.70
C ALA A 31 -3.94 3.23 -3.72
N VAL A 32 -3.05 2.72 -2.86
CA VAL A 32 -2.26 3.54 -1.94
C VAL A 32 -1.31 4.47 -2.70
N LYS A 33 -0.65 3.97 -3.76
CA LYS A 33 0.21 4.78 -4.63
C LYS A 33 -0.56 5.91 -5.32
N ASP A 34 -1.74 5.60 -5.86
CA ASP A 34 -2.60 6.59 -6.51
C ASP A 34 -3.13 7.64 -5.52
N ALA A 35 -3.49 7.24 -4.30
CA ALA A 35 -3.87 8.17 -3.25
C ALA A 35 -2.71 9.09 -2.86
N ALA A 36 -1.50 8.53 -2.70
CA ALA A 36 -0.30 9.28 -2.34
C ALA A 36 0.11 10.32 -3.39
N SER A 37 -0.14 10.07 -4.69
CA SER A 37 0.17 11.01 -5.77
C SER A 37 -0.81 12.19 -5.88
N LYS A 38 -1.98 12.08 -5.23
CA LYS A 38 -3.06 13.09 -5.24
C LYS A 38 -3.09 13.96 -3.98
N MET A 39 -2.12 13.79 -3.07
CA MET A 39 -1.95 14.57 -1.83
C MET A 39 -1.01 15.76 -2.02
#